data_AF-A0A7V1QW04-F1
#
_entry.id   AF-A0A7V1QW04-F1
#
_cell.length_a   1.000
_cell.length_b   1.000
_cell.length_c   1.000
_cell.angle_alpha   90.00
_cell.angle_beta   90.00
_cell.angle_gamma   90.00
#
_symmetry.space_group_name_H-M   'P 1'
#
loop_
_entity.id
_entity.type
_entity.pdbx_description
1 polymer ?
#
loop_
_entity_poly.entity_id
_entity_poly.type
_entity_poly.pdbx_seq_one_letter_code
_entity_poly.pdbx_strand_id
1 'polypeptide(L)'
;MEPDARTAALGPGAGRDSMTGATRPGEPAPAEVPAADDVPWRVTRVVRNAGWVIAASAAPALLGLAALPWLAHRLGTARFGVLLWVGTILQVAALFDLGFGRALARALAQSRVAPAPAPVIRAATTALAGLGLGGVAGALVVFGAASPLASALRGVGALHAEAV
;
A
#
# COMPACT_ATOMS: atom_id res chain seq x y z
N MET A 1 12.36 4.99 -79.07
CA MET A 1 11.29 3.97 -79.11
C MET A 1 11.85 2.79 -78.35
N GLU A 2 11.47 2.64 -77.08
CA GLU A 2 11.86 1.51 -76.22
C GLU A 2 11.19 0.21 -76.75
N PRO A 3 11.78 -0.97 -76.52
CA PRO A 3 11.34 -1.71 -75.33
C PRO A 3 12.45 -2.40 -74.52
N ASP A 4 12.35 -2.12 -73.23
CA ASP A 4 12.60 -2.89 -72.00
C ASP A 4 12.92 -4.40 -72.13
N ALA A 5 14.00 -4.82 -71.47
CA ALA A 5 14.36 -6.21 -71.19
C ALA A 5 14.64 -6.41 -69.70
N ARG A 6 13.72 -5.95 -68.84
CA ARG A 6 13.50 -6.53 -67.51
C ARG A 6 12.79 -7.88 -67.63
N THR A 7 13.50 -8.98 -67.92
CA THR A 7 13.00 -10.33 -67.61
C THR A 7 14.09 -11.39 -67.83
N ALA A 8 14.86 -11.74 -66.79
CA ALA A 8 15.42 -13.08 -66.56
C ALA A 8 16.50 -13.09 -65.46
N ALA A 9 16.17 -12.73 -64.21
CA ALA A 9 16.97 -13.13 -63.03
C ALA A 9 16.27 -12.79 -61.71
N LEU A 10 15.06 -13.30 -61.48
CA LEU A 10 14.47 -13.34 -60.14
C LEU A 10 13.93 -14.75 -59.92
N GLY A 11 14.79 -15.61 -59.38
CA GLY A 11 14.38 -16.91 -58.87
C GLY A 11 13.50 -16.73 -57.62
N PRO A 12 12.44 -17.54 -57.45
CA PRO A 12 11.60 -17.48 -56.27
C PRO A 12 12.28 -18.22 -55.13
N GLY A 13 12.87 -17.51 -54.17
CA GLY A 13 13.42 -18.14 -52.97
C GLY A 13 14.34 -17.32 -52.08
N ALA A 14 14.72 -16.10 -52.44
CA ALA A 14 15.70 -15.31 -51.69
C ALA A 14 15.05 -14.16 -50.89
N GLY A 15 14.21 -14.48 -49.91
CA GLY A 15 13.65 -13.45 -49.05
C GLY A 15 12.83 -14.00 -47.92
N ARG A 16 13.48 -14.40 -46.81
CA ARG A 16 12.87 -14.40 -45.46
C ARG A 16 13.77 -14.74 -44.27
N ASP A 17 15.05 -15.07 -44.44
CA ASP A 17 15.83 -15.65 -43.33
C ASP A 17 16.95 -14.76 -42.74
N SER A 18 17.01 -13.47 -43.06
CA SER A 18 18.18 -12.62 -42.71
C SER A 18 17.88 -11.42 -41.80
N MET A 19 16.81 -11.48 -41.00
CA MET A 19 16.45 -10.38 -40.10
C MET A 19 16.37 -10.76 -38.61
N THR A 20 17.14 -11.77 -38.19
CA THR A 20 17.23 -12.19 -36.80
C THR A 20 18.66 -12.01 -36.29
N GLY A 21 18.88 -11.02 -35.44
CA GLY A 21 20.00 -11.03 -34.48
C GLY A 21 21.30 -10.32 -34.85
N ALA A 22 21.29 -9.26 -35.65
CA ALA A 22 22.43 -8.35 -35.68
C ALA A 22 22.38 -7.44 -34.43
N THR A 23 22.94 -7.90 -33.31
CA THR A 23 23.25 -7.04 -32.15
C THR A 23 24.08 -5.86 -32.64
N ARG A 24 23.64 -4.63 -32.39
CA ARG A 24 24.36 -3.44 -32.84
C ARG A 24 25.78 -3.46 -32.24
N PRO A 25 26.84 -3.18 -33.02
CA PRO A 25 28.18 -3.02 -32.47
C PRO A 25 28.18 -1.90 -31.42
N GLY A 26 28.33 -2.25 -30.14
CA GLY A 26 28.26 -1.33 -29.01
C GLY A 26 27.04 -1.50 -28.09
N GLU A 27 26.10 -2.39 -28.41
CA GLU A 27 25.02 -2.76 -27.51
C GLU A 27 25.57 -3.72 -26.45
N PRO A 28 25.58 -3.36 -25.15
CA PRO A 28 26.07 -4.24 -24.11
C PRO A 28 25.27 -5.55 -24.18
N ALA A 29 25.98 -6.69 -24.19
CA ALA A 29 25.36 -8.01 -24.24
C ALA A 29 24.21 -8.06 -23.22
N PRO A 30 23.00 -8.50 -23.61
CA PRO A 30 21.87 -8.54 -22.69
C PRO A 30 22.32 -9.31 -21.47
N ALA A 31 22.26 -8.66 -20.30
CA ALA A 31 22.66 -9.26 -19.04
C ALA A 31 21.96 -10.61 -18.93
N GLU A 32 22.75 -11.69 -18.81
CA GLU A 32 22.22 -13.04 -18.61
C GLU A 32 21.21 -12.96 -17.45
N VAL A 33 19.92 -13.09 -17.79
CA VAL A 33 18.87 -13.20 -16.79
C VAL A 33 19.11 -14.58 -16.18
N PRO A 34 19.49 -14.68 -14.89
CA PRO A 34 19.75 -15.96 -14.26
C PRO A 34 18.51 -16.83 -14.46
N ALA A 35 18.72 -18.09 -14.86
CA ALA A 35 17.65 -19.06 -15.00
C ALA A 35 16.81 -19.07 -13.71
N ALA A 36 15.49 -19.21 -13.83
CA ALA A 36 14.57 -19.05 -12.71
C ALA A 36 14.67 -20.17 -11.65
N ASP A 37 15.59 -21.13 -11.82
CA ASP A 37 15.52 -22.47 -11.24
C ASP A 37 16.44 -22.66 -10.01
N ASP A 38 17.32 -21.71 -9.69
CA ASP A 38 18.38 -21.85 -8.66
C ASP A 38 18.14 -21.06 -7.34
N VAL A 39 16.90 -20.76 -6.95
CA VAL A 39 16.64 -19.81 -5.84
C VAL A 39 15.87 -20.37 -4.62
N PRO A 40 16.42 -21.33 -3.85
CA PRO A 40 15.81 -21.78 -2.59
C PRO A 40 15.82 -20.70 -1.48
N TRP A 41 16.65 -19.65 -1.59
CA TRP A 41 16.83 -18.63 -0.56
C TRP A 41 15.75 -17.53 -0.51
N ARG A 42 14.78 -17.53 -1.43
CA ARG A 42 13.68 -16.54 -1.47
C ARG A 42 12.40 -17.00 -0.77
N VAL A 43 12.03 -18.28 -0.87
CA VAL A 43 10.75 -18.79 -0.35
C VAL A 43 10.67 -18.66 1.18
N THR A 44 11.69 -19.11 1.90
CA THR A 44 11.71 -19.04 3.38
C THR A 44 11.69 -17.61 3.90
N ARG A 45 12.29 -16.67 3.15
CA ARG A 45 12.31 -15.25 3.52
C ARG A 45 10.96 -14.57 3.27
N VAL A 46 10.27 -14.94 2.19
CA VAL A 46 8.90 -14.49 1.90
C VAL A 46 7.92 -15.02 2.94
N VAL A 47 7.97 -16.31 3.26
CA VAL A 47 7.11 -16.92 4.30
C VAL A 47 7.34 -16.26 5.66
N ARG A 48 8.60 -16.05 6.06
CA ARG A 48 8.92 -15.36 7.30
C ARG A 48 8.39 -13.92 7.33
N ASN A 49 8.54 -13.17 6.22
CA ASN A 49 8.06 -11.80 6.15
C ASN A 49 6.53 -11.71 6.12
N ALA A 50 5.87 -12.62 5.40
CA ALA A 50 4.42 -12.76 5.41
C ALA A 50 3.92 -13.12 6.81
N GLY A 51 4.58 -14.04 7.51
CA GLY A 51 4.30 -14.37 8.90
C GLY A 51 4.40 -13.15 9.82
N TRP A 52 5.41 -12.30 9.65
CA TRP A 52 5.53 -11.05 10.40
C TRP A 52 4.39 -10.07 10.10
N VAL A 53 3.97 -9.91 8.84
CA VAL A 53 2.86 -9.04 8.47
C VAL A 53 1.54 -9.55 9.07
N ILE A 54 1.31 -10.86 9.00
CA ILE A 54 0.11 -11.51 9.57
C ILE A 54 0.11 -11.40 11.10
N ALA A 55 1.24 -11.64 11.76
CA ALA A 55 1.35 -11.48 13.20
C ALA A 55 1.10 -10.02 13.62
N ALA A 56 1.67 -9.06 12.89
CA ALA A 56 1.45 -7.64 13.14
C ALA A 56 -0.01 -7.22 12.90
N SER A 57 -0.71 -7.79 11.92
CA SER A 57 -2.13 -7.50 11.68
C SER A 57 -3.07 -8.22 12.66
N ALA A 58 -2.68 -9.39 13.17
CA ALA A 58 -3.43 -10.13 14.17
C ALA A 58 -3.35 -9.49 15.57
N ALA A 59 -2.22 -8.85 15.90
CA ALA A 59 -2.01 -8.25 17.22
C ALA A 59 -3.11 -7.23 17.63
N PRO A 60 -3.51 -6.25 16.80
CA PRO A 60 -4.63 -5.36 17.10
C PRO A 60 -5.96 -6.09 17.31
N ALA A 61 -6.24 -7.14 16.53
CA ALA A 61 -7.47 -7.91 16.65
C ALA A 61 -7.53 -8.68 17.98
N LEU A 62 -6.42 -9.30 18.38
CA LEU A 62 -6.31 -10.00 19.67
C LEU A 62 -6.41 -9.03 20.85
N LEU A 63 -5.74 -7.87 20.76
CA LEU A 63 -5.87 -6.79 21.74
C LEU A 63 -7.31 -6.30 21.83
N GLY A 64 -7.99 -6.09 20.70
CA GLY A 64 -9.41 -5.73 20.64
C GLY A 64 -10.28 -6.79 21.33
N LEU A 65 -10.07 -8.07 21.02
CA LEU A 65 -10.84 -9.17 21.61
C LEU A 65 -10.72 -9.23 23.14
N ALA A 66 -9.54 -8.93 23.69
CA ALA A 66 -9.32 -8.86 25.13
C ALA A 66 -9.83 -7.55 25.76
N ALA A 67 -9.61 -6.41 25.09
CA ALA A 67 -9.93 -5.09 25.61
C ALA A 67 -11.43 -4.79 25.56
N LEU A 68 -12.13 -5.19 24.50
CA LEU A 68 -13.56 -4.91 24.31
C LEU A 68 -14.45 -5.41 25.46
N PRO A 69 -14.36 -6.67 25.93
CA PRO A 69 -15.17 -7.13 27.06
C PRO A 69 -14.82 -6.37 28.36
N TRP A 70 -13.54 -6.06 28.59
CA TRP A 70 -13.12 -5.27 29.75
C TRP A 70 -13.69 -3.85 29.72
N LEU A 71 -13.63 -3.18 28.57
CA LEU A 71 -14.22 -1.87 28.31
C LEU A 71 -15.74 -1.89 28.49
N ALA A 72 -16.42 -2.90 27.94
CA ALA A 72 -17.87 -3.04 28.04
C ALA A 72 -18.34 -3.12 29.50
N HIS A 73 -17.64 -3.90 30.33
CA HIS A 73 -17.95 -4.02 31.76
C HIS A 73 -17.68 -2.72 32.54
N ARG A 74 -16.63 -1.97 32.19
CA ARG A 74 -16.24 -0.74 32.91
C ARG A 74 -17.07 0.49 32.51
N LEU A 75 -17.44 0.61 31.24
CA LEU A 75 -18.10 1.81 30.69
C LEU A 75 -19.63 1.73 30.77
N GLY A 76 -20.18 0.52 30.83
CA GLY A 76 -21.61 0.26 30.66
C GLY A 76 -22.05 0.39 29.19
N THR A 77 -23.25 -0.08 28.89
CA THR A 77 -23.77 -0.26 27.53
C THR A 77 -23.79 1.03 26.70
N ALA A 78 -24.29 2.13 27.26
CA ALA A 78 -24.42 3.40 26.54
C ALA A 78 -23.07 3.99 26.10
N ARG A 79 -22.08 4.04 27.01
CA ARG A 79 -20.75 4.59 26.70
C ARG A 79 -19.93 3.68 25.81
N PHE A 80 -20.09 2.37 25.98
CA PHE A 80 -19.47 1.39 25.10
C PHE A 80 -20.02 1.49 23.66
N GLY A 81 -21.32 1.70 23.48
CA GLY A 81 -21.93 1.93 22.18
C GLY A 81 -21.36 3.16 21.47
N VAL A 82 -21.22 4.29 22.17
CA VAL A 82 -20.56 5.50 21.64
C VAL A 82 -19.11 5.22 21.24
N LEU A 83 -18.36 4.50 22.08
CA LEU A 83 -16.98 4.14 21.79
C LEU A 83 -16.86 3.32 20.50
N LEU A 84 -17.74 2.32 20.29
CA LEU A 84 -17.76 1.52 19.07
C LEU A 84 -18.09 2.36 17.83
N TRP A 85 -19.03 3.30 17.96
CA TRP A 85 -19.39 4.22 16.88
C TRP A 85 -18.23 5.15 16.49
N VAL A 86 -17.63 5.81 17.48
CA VAL A 86 -16.45 6.68 17.27
C VAL A 86 -15.30 5.87 16.68
N GLY A 87 -15.06 4.67 17.21
CA GLY A 87 -14.05 3.75 16.71
C GLY A 87 -14.28 3.34 15.24
N THR A 88 -15.53 3.11 14.85
CA THR A 88 -15.89 2.76 13.46
C THR A 88 -15.62 3.92 12.50
N ILE A 89 -15.98 5.15 12.89
CA ILE A 89 -15.69 6.37 12.11
C ILE A 89 -14.17 6.55 11.95
N LEU A 90 -13.41 6.37 13.03
CA LEU A 90 -11.94 6.42 13.00
C LEU A 90 -11.34 5.33 12.08
N GLN A 91 -11.92 4.14 12.04
CA GLN A 91 -11.47 3.07 11.14
C GLN A 91 -11.64 3.43 9.66
N VAL A 92 -12.71 4.15 9.31
CA VAL A 92 -12.89 4.67 7.94
C VAL A 92 -11.85 5.75 7.62
N ALA A 93 -11.41 6.52 8.62
CA ALA A 93 -10.37 7.54 8.44
C ALA A 93 -9.03 6.96 7.94
N ALA A 94 -8.71 5.70 8.29
CA ALA A 94 -7.51 5.02 7.83
C ALA A 94 -7.50 4.75 6.31
N LEU A 95 -8.67 4.73 5.66
CA LEU A 95 -8.76 4.60 4.20
C LEU A 95 -8.26 5.86 3.47
N PHE A 96 -8.22 7.01 4.16
CA PHE A 96 -7.70 8.27 3.63
C PHE A 96 -6.17 8.38 3.71
N ASP A 97 -5.45 7.29 3.99
CA ASP A 97 -4.00 7.29 3.89
C ASP A 97 -3.49 7.51 2.44
N LEU A 98 -4.37 7.60 1.44
CA LEU A 98 -4.07 7.89 0.02
C LEU A 98 -2.96 7.00 -0.58
N GLY A 99 -2.64 5.86 0.05
CA GLY A 99 -1.55 4.98 -0.33
C GLY A 99 -0.16 5.37 0.20
N PHE A 100 -0.01 6.33 1.14
CA PHE A 100 1.28 6.70 1.73
C PHE A 100 1.99 5.52 2.39
N GLY A 101 1.28 4.63 3.09
CA GLY A 101 1.85 3.40 3.63
C GLY A 101 2.46 2.48 2.56
N ARG A 102 1.84 2.40 1.37
CA ARG A 102 2.36 1.61 0.24
C ARG A 102 3.53 2.29 -0.46
N ALA A 103 3.49 3.62 -0.59
CA ALA A 103 4.59 4.40 -1.13
C ALA A 103 5.85 4.26 -0.27
N LEU A 104 5.72 4.31 1.06
CA LEU A 104 6.82 4.11 2.00
C LEU A 104 7.39 2.68 1.92
N ALA A 105 6.54 1.66 1.90
CA ALA A 105 6.99 0.28 1.74
C ALA A 105 7.77 0.06 0.44
N ARG A 106 7.32 0.66 -0.67
CA ARG A 106 8.04 0.64 -1.95
C ARG A 106 9.39 1.35 -1.87
N ALA A 107 9.45 2.52 -1.24
CA ALA A 107 10.70 3.26 -1.09
C ALA A 107 11.73 2.49 -0.24
N LEU A 108 11.29 1.85 0.85
CA LEU A 108 12.13 0.99 1.68
C LEU A 108 12.57 -0.29 0.98
N ALA A 109 11.73 -0.86 0.11
CA ALA A 109 12.12 -2.00 -0.71
C ALA A 109 13.22 -1.63 -1.71
N GLN A 110 13.12 -0.44 -2.32
CA GLN A 110 14.10 0.06 -3.28
C GLN A 110 15.45 0.39 -2.62
N SER A 111 15.45 0.92 -1.39
CA SER A 111 16.68 1.23 -0.65
C SER A 111 17.47 0.01 -0.15
N ARG A 112 16.86 -1.19 -0.13
CA ARG A 112 17.52 -2.44 0.26
C ARG A 112 18.28 -3.14 -0.86
N VAL A 113 17.99 -2.81 -2.11
CA VAL A 113 18.61 -3.46 -3.29
C VAL A 113 19.79 -2.64 -3.82
N ALA A 114 19.74 -1.31 -3.69
CA ALA A 114 20.80 -0.37 -4.01
C ALA A 114 20.55 0.92 -3.19
N PRO A 115 21.53 1.85 -3.07
CA PRO A 115 21.26 3.18 -2.52
C PRO A 115 20.05 3.76 -3.23
N ALA A 116 18.95 3.97 -2.50
CA ALA A 116 17.73 4.45 -3.11
C ALA A 116 18.01 5.80 -3.79
N PRO A 117 17.55 6.02 -5.03
CA PRO A 117 17.67 7.31 -5.68
C PRO A 117 17.12 8.40 -4.75
N ALA A 118 17.81 9.54 -4.63
CA ALA A 118 17.35 10.65 -3.79
C ALA A 118 15.86 11.02 -3.95
N PRO A 119 15.25 10.94 -5.15
CA PRO A 119 13.81 11.13 -5.33
C PRO A 119 12.91 10.15 -4.54
N VAL A 120 13.35 8.90 -4.38
CA VAL A 120 12.61 7.84 -3.67
C VAL A 120 12.59 8.10 -2.17
N ILE A 121 13.75 8.46 -1.59
CA ILE A 121 13.86 8.84 -0.19
C ILE A 121 13.03 10.10 0.07
N ARG A 122 13.08 11.09 -0.84
CA ARG A 122 12.28 12.32 -0.73
C ARG A 122 10.78 12.03 -0.78
N ALA A 123 10.33 11.13 -1.65
CA ALA A 123 8.93 10.70 -1.69
C ALA A 123 8.50 9.99 -0.39
N ALA A 124 9.38 9.17 0.19
CA ALA A 124 9.14 8.50 1.46
C ALA A 124 9.03 9.49 2.62
N THR A 125 9.92 10.48 2.70
CA THR A 125 9.90 11.49 3.76
C THR A 125 8.72 12.43 3.62
N THR A 126 8.32 12.82 2.39
CA THR A 126 7.09 13.59 2.18
C THR A 126 5.84 12.79 2.53
N ALA A 127 5.83 11.48 2.26
CA ALA A 127 4.75 10.59 2.68
C ALA A 127 4.66 10.49 4.20
N LEU A 128 5.79 10.30 4.90
CA LEU A 128 5.85 10.30 6.36
C LEU A 128 5.44 11.64 6.97
N ALA A 129 5.89 12.76 6.39
CA ALA A 129 5.51 14.09 6.85
C ALA A 129 4.01 14.34 6.64
N GLY A 130 3.46 13.94 5.49
CA GLY A 130 2.02 14.01 5.20
C GLY A 130 1.20 13.18 6.18
N LEU A 131 1.64 11.94 6.45
CA LEU A 131 1.01 11.05 7.44
C LEU A 131 1.06 11.66 8.85
N GLY A 132 2.20 12.22 9.24
CA GLY A 132 2.38 12.87 10.53
C GLY A 132 1.49 14.10 10.70
N LEU A 133 1.47 14.99 9.70
CA LEU A 133 0.64 16.19 9.70
C LEU A 133 -0.86 15.84 9.67
N GLY A 134 -1.26 14.88 8.84
CA GLY A 134 -2.63 14.38 8.78
C GLY A 134 -3.06 13.76 10.12
N GLY A 135 -2.18 12.99 10.76
CA GLY A 135 -2.41 12.43 12.09
C GLY A 135 -2.59 13.49 13.16
N VAL A 136 -1.74 14.53 13.17
CA VAL A 136 -1.87 15.68 14.09
C VAL A 136 -3.16 16.44 13.83
N ALA A 137 -3.49 16.73 12.57
CA ALA A 137 -4.73 17.41 12.21
C ALA A 137 -5.96 16.61 12.65
N GLY A 138 -5.97 15.30 12.40
CA GLY A 138 -7.02 14.40 12.86
C GLY A 138 -7.15 14.38 14.38
N ALA A 139 -6.03 14.33 15.11
CA ALA A 139 -6.02 14.39 16.57
C ALA A 139 -6.59 15.71 17.11
N LEU A 140 -6.24 16.84 16.49
CA LEU A 140 -6.78 18.15 16.85
C LEU A 140 -8.28 18.26 16.57
N VAL A 141 -8.76 17.71 15.45
CA VAL A 141 -10.20 17.65 15.12
C VAL A 141 -10.94 16.82 16.16
N VAL A 142 -10.44 15.63 16.49
CA VAL A 142 -11.05 14.77 17.53
C VAL A 142 -11.04 15.46 18.89
N PHE A 143 -9.94 16.10 19.27
CA PHE A 143 -9.83 16.83 20.53
C PHE A 143 -10.82 17.99 20.61
N GLY A 144 -10.92 18.80 19.55
CA GLY A 144 -11.87 19.91 19.47
C GLY A 144 -13.32 19.43 19.44
N ALA A 145 -13.60 18.31 18.76
CA ALA A 145 -14.93 17.71 18.68
C ALA A 145 -15.35 16.97 19.97
N ALA A 146 -14.41 16.62 20.85
CA ALA A 146 -14.71 15.84 22.05
C ALA A 146 -15.72 16.53 22.98
N SER A 147 -15.56 17.84 23.21
CA SER A 147 -16.46 18.63 24.06
C SER A 147 -17.89 18.75 23.49
N PRO A 148 -18.10 19.22 22.24
CA PRO A 148 -19.43 19.30 21.66
C PRO A 148 -20.09 17.92 21.45
N LEU A 149 -19.30 16.88 21.16
CA LEU A 149 -19.83 15.52 21.07
C LEU A 149 -20.31 15.03 22.45
N ALA A 150 -19.54 15.28 23.51
CA ALA A 150 -19.94 14.92 24.85
C ALA A 150 -21.16 15.71 25.37
N SER A 151 -21.35 16.96 24.95
CA SER A 151 -22.57 17.71 25.29
C SER A 151 -23.79 17.23 24.49
N ALA A 152 -23.64 17.01 23.18
CA ALA A 152 -24.71 16.48 22.32
C ALA A 152 -25.22 15.11 22.82
N LEU A 153 -24.31 14.20 23.19
CA LEU A 153 -24.68 12.88 23.70
C LEU A 153 -25.38 12.92 25.07
N ARG A 154 -25.06 13.91 25.91
CA ARG A 154 -25.76 14.12 27.19
C ARG A 154 -27.19 14.61 26.99
N GLY A 155 -27.42 15.48 26.00
CA GLY A 155 -28.76 15.96 25.65
C GLY A 155 -29.70 14.83 25.21
N VAL A 156 -29.21 13.89 24.42
CA VAL A 156 -29.98 12.71 23.98
C VAL A 156 -30.36 11.80 25.15
N GLY A 157 -29.45 11.62 26.13
CA GLY A 157 -29.73 10.83 27.33
C GLY A 157 -30.81 11.44 28.23
N ALA A 158 -30.85 12.77 28.34
CA ALA A 158 -31.86 13.46 29.15
C ALA A 158 -33.28 13.30 28.57
N LEU A 159 -33.42 13.36 27.24
CA LEU A 159 -34.70 13.18 26.55
C LEU A 159 -35.27 11.75 26.70
N HIS A 160 -34.41 10.74 26.82
CA HIS A 160 -34.85 9.36 27.08
C HIS A 160 -35.35 9.15 28.51
N ALA A 161 -34.87 9.95 29.48
CA ALA A 161 -35.29 9.85 30.87
C ALA A 161 -36.64 10.52 31.15
N GLU A 162 -37.08 11.45 30.29
CA GLU A 162 -38.40 12.10 30.37
C GLU A 162 -39.50 11.29 29.66
N ALA A 163 -39.12 10.33 28.81
CA ALA A 163 -40.05 9.53 28.01
C ALA A 163 -40.42 8.17 28.64
N VAL A 164 -39.83 7.81 29.78
CA VAL A 164 -40.07 6.56 30.55
C VAL A 164 -40.66 6.92 31.90
#